data_AF-A0A2X4U1L5-F1
#
_entry.id   AF-A0A2X4U1L5-F1
#
_cell.length_a   1.000
_cell.length_b   1.000
_cell.length_c   1.000
_cell.angle_alpha   90.00
_cell.angle_beta   90.00
_cell.angle_gamma   90.00
#
_symmetry.space_group_name_H-M   'P 1'
#
loop_
_entity.id
_entity.type
_entity.pdbx_description
1 polymer ?
#
loop_
_entity_poly.entity_id
_entity_poly.type
_entity_poly.pdbx_seq_one_letter_code
_entity_poly.pdbx_strand_id
1 'polypeptide(L)' 'MAVEDTQPLITHLIELRKRLLNCIVAVLLIFLALVYFANDIYHLVAAPLIKQMHKGRQ' A
#
# COMPACT_ATOMS: atom_id res chain seq x y z
N MET A 1 5.01 -37.48 27.45
CA MET A 1 6.02 -36.66 26.71
C MET A 1 5.35 -36.14 25.45
N ALA A 2 4.68 -34.99 25.51
CA ALA A 2 4.07 -34.32 24.37
C ALA A 2 3.59 -32.92 24.79
N VAL A 3 4.52 -31.97 25.03
CA VAL A 3 4.15 -30.55 25.16
C VAL A 3 5.27 -29.61 24.73
N GLU A 4 6.10 -30.01 23.76
CA GLU A 4 7.24 -29.17 23.32
C GLU A 4 6.95 -28.49 21.95
N ASP A 5 5.87 -28.88 21.24
CA ASP A 5 5.63 -28.46 19.84
C ASP A 5 4.65 -27.28 19.68
N THR A 6 3.89 -26.92 20.72
CA THR A 6 2.91 -25.81 20.63
C THR A 6 3.53 -24.43 20.84
N GLN A 7 4.63 -24.33 21.60
CA GLN A 7 5.36 -23.08 21.84
C GLN A 7 6.04 -22.47 20.59
N PRO A 8 6.67 -23.25 19.66
CA PRO A 8 7.30 -22.67 18.48
C PRO A 8 6.31 -22.07 17.47
N LEU A 9 5.16 -22.71 17.25
CA LEU A 9 4.15 -22.23 16.28
C LEU A 9 3.55 -20.88 16.70
N ILE A 10 3.21 -20.71 17.98
CA ILE A 10 2.66 -19.46 18.49
C ILE A 10 3.69 -18.33 18.38
N THR A 11 4.96 -18.59 18.66
CA THR A 11 6.06 -17.62 18.51
C THR A 11 6.21 -17.14 17.07
N HIS A 12 6.21 -18.08 16.11
CA HIS A 12 6.36 -17.75 14.70
C HIS A 12 5.16 -16.95 14.15
N LEU A 13 3.93 -17.25 14.60
CA LEU A 13 2.74 -16.47 14.24
C LEU A 13 2.76 -15.05 14.84
N ILE A 14 3.26 -14.89 16.07
CA ILE A 14 3.41 -13.57 16.71
C ILE A 14 4.44 -12.72 15.94
N GLU A 15 5.54 -13.31 15.50
CA GLU A 15 6.53 -12.64 14.65
C GLU A 15 5.90 -12.19 13.32
N LEU A 16 5.12 -13.05 12.68
CA LEU A 16 4.46 -12.75 11.41
C LEU A 16 3.45 -11.61 11.56
N ARG A 17 2.66 -11.59 12.65
CA ARG A 17 1.78 -10.46 12.99
C ARG A 17 2.56 -9.16 13.18
N LYS A 18 3.71 -9.20 13.87
CA LYS A 18 4.55 -8.02 14.09
C LYS A 18 5.05 -7.45 12.75
N ARG A 19 5.51 -8.31 11.86
CA ARG A 19 5.92 -7.92 10.50
C ARG A 19 4.75 -7.35 9.70
N LEU A 20 3.57 -7.98 9.78
CA LEU A 20 2.35 -7.51 9.12
C LEU A 20 1.94 -6.10 9.58
N LEU A 21 1.94 -5.84 10.89
CA LEU A 21 1.62 -4.52 11.43
C LEU A 21 2.60 -3.45 10.95
N ASN A 22 3.91 -3.76 10.90
CA ASN A 22 4.91 -2.83 10.37
C ASN A 22 4.68 -2.54 8.89
N CYS A 23 4.34 -3.55 8.07
CA CYS A 23 4.00 -3.35 6.66
C CYS A 23 2.76 -2.47 6.50
N ILE A 24 1.72 -2.68 7.30
CA ILE A 24 0.50 -1.87 7.26
C ILE A 24 0.84 -0.41 7.60
N VAL A 25 1.64 -0.16 8.65
CA VAL A 25 2.07 1.20 9.01
C VAL A 25 2.89 1.84 7.89
N ALA A 26 3.82 1.11 7.27
CA ALA A 26 4.59 1.60 6.15
C ALA A 26 3.71 1.97 4.95
N VAL A 27 2.74 1.11 4.59
CA VAL A 27 1.79 1.37 3.51
C VAL A 27 0.92 2.59 3.83
N LEU A 28 0.43 2.72 5.07
CA LEU A 28 -0.35 3.89 5.49
C LEU A 28 0.45 5.18 5.42
N LEU A 29 1.72 5.18 5.83
CA LEU A 29 2.60 6.35 5.72
C LEU A 29 2.79 6.78 4.26
N ILE A 30 3.08 5.82 3.37
CA ILE A 30 3.23 6.09 1.94
C ILE A 30 1.91 6.58 1.34
N PHE A 31 0.79 5.97 1.72
CA PHE A 31 -0.55 6.37 1.29
C PHE A 31 -0.87 7.81 1.71
N LEU A 32 -0.60 8.20 2.96
CA LEU A 32 -0.83 9.56 3.42
C LEU A 32 0.02 10.59 2.66
N ALA A 33 1.29 10.25 2.38
CA ALA A 33 2.13 11.09 1.53
C ALA A 33 1.54 11.21 0.12
N LEU A 34 1.15 10.09 -0.51
CA LEU A 34 0.52 10.08 -1.84
C LEU A 34 -0.79 10.86 -1.89
N VAL A 35 -1.63 10.79 -0.85
CA VAL A 35 -2.90 11.53 -0.77
C VAL A 35 -2.64 13.04 -0.77
N TYR A 36 -1.62 13.50 -0.04
CA TYR A 36 -1.24 14.92 -0.08
C TYR A 36 -0.86 15.37 -1.50
N PHE A 37 -0.14 14.54 -2.26
CA PHE A 37 0.27 14.81 -3.64
C PHE A 37 -0.74 14.32 -4.70
N ALA A 38 -1.92 13.82 -4.30
CA ALA A 38 -2.82 13.13 -5.21
C ALA A 38 -3.33 14.04 -6.33
N ASN A 39 -3.58 15.32 -6.03
CA ASN A 39 -4.05 16.29 -7.01
C ASN A 39 -3.02 16.56 -8.11
N ASP A 40 -1.75 16.72 -7.75
CA ASP A 40 -0.65 16.93 -8.71
C ASP A 40 -0.46 15.71 -9.60
N ILE A 41 -0.44 14.51 -9.01
CA ILE A 41 -0.32 13.25 -9.76
C ILE A 41 -1.51 13.08 -10.69
N TYR A 42 -2.73 13.33 -10.20
CA TYR A 42 -3.94 13.24 -11.01
C TYR A 42 -3.90 14.22 -12.18
N HIS A 43 -3.46 15.47 -11.95
CA HIS A 43 -3.35 16.46 -13.01
C HIS A 43 -2.33 16.06 -14.08
N LEU A 44 -1.15 15.56 -13.66
CA LEU A 44 -0.11 15.09 -14.57
C LEU A 44 -0.58 13.90 -15.43
N VAL A 45 -1.29 12.95 -14.83
CA VAL A 45 -1.81 11.75 -15.52
C VAL A 45 -3.03 12.08 -16.39
N ALA A 46 -3.91 12.99 -15.95
CA ALA A 46 -5.08 13.41 -16.71
C ALA A 46 -4.74 14.35 -17.88
N ALA A 47 -3.68 15.15 -17.78
CA ALA A 47 -3.25 16.06 -18.84
C ALA A 47 -3.11 15.41 -20.24
N PRO A 48 -2.40 14.27 -20.43
CA PRO A 48 -2.34 13.61 -21.72
C PRO A 48 -3.69 13.03 -22.16
N LEU A 49 -4.53 12.58 -21.21
CA LEU A 49 -5.84 12.00 -21.52
C LEU A 49 -6.81 13.07 -22.06
N ILE A 50 -6.83 14.25 -21.44
CA ILE A 50 -7.64 15.40 -21.90
C ILE A 50 -7.13 15.90 -23.26
N LYS A 51 -5.80 15.94 -23.46
CA LYS A 51 -5.20 16.33 -24.74
C LYS A 51 -5.59 15.39 -25.87
N GLN A 52 -5.68 14.08 -25.61
CA GLN A 52 -6.11 13.08 -26.58
C GLN A 52 -7.63 13.15 -26.85
N MET A 53 -8.45 13.44 -25.84
CA MET A 53 -9.90 13.64 -26.01
C MET A 53 -10.22 14.85 -26.91
N HIS A 54 -9.49 15.97 -26.76
CA HIS A 54 -9.65 17.13 -27.66
C HIS A 54 -9.22 16.83 -29.10
N LYS A 55 -8.43 15.78 -29.34
CA LYS A 55 -7.93 15.39 -30.67
C LYS A 55 -8.96 14.67 -31.54
N GLY A 56 -10.06 14.17 -30.95
CA GLY A 56 -11.16 13.52 -31.68
C GLY A 56 -12.35 14.43 -32.01
N ARG A 57 -12.27 15.71 -31.63
CA ARG A 57 -13.33 16.72 -31.87
C ARG A 57 -12.87 17.85 -32.82
N GLN A 58 -11.87 17.58 -33.67
CA GLN A 58 -11.52 18.41 -34.82
C GLN A 58 -11.50 17.55 -36.08
#